data_AF-A0A3N1AYI6-F1
#
_entry.id   AF-A0A3N1AYI6-F1
#
_cell.length_a   1.000
_cell.length_b   1.000
_cell.length_c   1.000
_cell.angle_alpha   90.00
_cell.angle_beta   90.00
_cell.angle_gamma   90.00
#
_symmetry.space_group_name_H-M   'P 1'
#
loop_
_entity.id
_entity.type
_entity.pdbx_description
1 polymer ?
#
loop_
_entity_poly.entity_id
_entity_poly.type
_entity_poly.pdbx_seq_one_letter_code
_entity_poly.pdbx_strand_id
1 'polypeptide(L)' 'MTRYSPDRLHEEVAYLAYHFHWPYHEIMQLDHRERQRWVAEVARINERLNEQGGARR' A
#
# COMPACT_ATOMS: atom_id res chain seq x y z
N MET A 1 -20.42 10.19 6.64
CA MET A 1 -19.94 8.80 6.71
C MET A 1 -19.55 8.37 5.31
N THR A 2 -18.28 8.53 4.93
CA THR A 2 -17.76 8.08 3.64
C THR A 2 -17.78 6.55 3.62
N ARG A 3 -18.71 5.96 2.86
CA ARG A 3 -18.70 4.51 2.59
C ARG A 3 -17.34 4.17 1.99
N TYR A 4 -16.65 3.20 2.59
CA TYR A 4 -15.43 2.67 2.01
C TYR A 4 -15.81 1.94 0.72
N SER A 5 -15.39 2.47 -0.43
CA SER A 5 -15.75 1.92 -1.73
C SER A 5 -14.99 0.60 -1.97
N PRO A 6 -15.66 -0.42 -2.54
CA PRO A 6 -15.01 -1.69 -2.88
C PRO A 6 -13.86 -1.52 -3.88
N ASP A 7 -13.88 -0.46 -4.70
CA ASP A 7 -12.78 -0.11 -5.61
C ASP A 7 -11.52 0.28 -4.84
N ARG A 8 -11.66 1.09 -3.78
CA ARG A 8 -10.53 1.50 -2.93
C ARG A 8 -9.89 0.32 -2.22
N LEU A 9 -10.68 -0.68 -1.84
CA LEU A 9 -10.16 -1.92 -1.28
C LEU A 9 -9.28 -2.66 -2.27
N HIS A 10 -9.74 -2.80 -3.52
CA HIS A 10 -8.98 -3.47 -4.56
C HIS A 10 -7.67 -2.74 -4.86
N GLU A 11 -7.69 -1.41 -4.90
CA GLU A 11 -6.49 -0.59 -5.08
C GLU A 11 -5.48 -0.79 -3.94
N GLU A 12 -5.93 -0.71 -2.67
CA GLU A 12 -5.05 -0.90 -1.51
C GLU A 12 -4.42 -2.31 -1.50
N VAL A 13 -5.20 -3.33 -1.85
CA VAL A 13 -4.72 -4.72 -1.90
C VAL A 13 -3.74 -4.94 -3.04
N ALA A 14 -4.06 -4.45 -4.25
CA ALA A 14 -3.18 -4.53 -5.40
C ALA A 14 -1.84 -3.82 -5.13
N TYR A 15 -1.89 -2.64 -4.50
CA TYR A 15 -0.70 -1.86 -4.15
C TYR A 15 0.23 -2.63 -3.20
N LEU A 16 -0.33 -3.19 -2.12
CA LEU A 16 0.46 -3.97 -1.16
C LEU A 16 1.00 -5.27 -1.77
N ALA A 17 0.18 -5.99 -2.55
CA ALA A 17 0.61 -7.22 -3.22
C ALA A 17 1.73 -6.94 -4.24
N TYR A 18 1.67 -5.81 -4.94
CA TYR A 18 2.71 -5.42 -5.90
C TYR A 18 4.04 -5.07 -5.22
N HIS A 19 4.02 -4.37 -4.09
CA HIS A 19 5.24 -3.89 -3.43
C HIS A 19 5.87 -4.88 -2.45
N PHE A 20 5.09 -5.67 -1.73
CA PHE A 20 5.61 -6.63 -0.74
C PHE A 20 5.46 -8.09 -1.13
N HIS A 21 4.80 -8.37 -2.27
CA HIS A 21 4.51 -9.74 -2.71
C HIS A 21 3.75 -10.57 -1.67
N TRP A 22 3.03 -9.89 -0.76
CA TRP A 22 2.16 -10.55 0.18
C TRP A 22 1.00 -11.22 -0.55
N PRO A 23 0.62 -12.44 -0.15
CA PRO A 23 -0.51 -13.12 -0.73
C PRO A 23 -1.79 -12.37 -0.41
N TYR A 24 -2.71 -12.33 -1.38
CA TYR A 24 -4.00 -11.65 -1.28
C TYR A 24 -4.76 -11.96 0.02
N HIS A 25 -4.72 -13.22 0.48
CA HIS A 25 -5.43 -13.66 1.67
C HIS A 25 -4.91 -13.00 2.96
N GLU A 26 -3.60 -12.80 3.09
CA GLU A 26 -3.02 -12.13 4.27
C GLU A 26 -3.43 -10.65 4.29
N ILE A 27 -3.40 -9.98 3.13
CA ILE A 27 -3.80 -8.57 3.04
C ILE A 27 -5.31 -8.40 3.35
N MET A 28 -6.13 -9.36 2.94
CA MET A 28 -7.57 -9.35 3.22
C MET A 28 -7.91 -9.66 4.68
N GLN A 29 -7.00 -10.27 5.44
CA GLN A 29 -7.16 -10.46 6.88
C GLN A 29 -6.85 -9.21 7.70
N LEU A 30 -6.18 -8.20 7.11
CA LEU A 30 -5.87 -6.94 7.78
C LEU A 30 -7.14 -6.11 7.98
N ASP A 31 -7.25 -5.55 9.19
CA ASP A 31 -8.25 -4.53 9.47
C ASP A 31 -8.07 -3.32 8.55
N HIS A 32 -9.18 -2.65 8.22
CA HIS A 32 -9.17 -1.51 7.32
C HIS A 32 -8.13 -0.44 7.72
N ARG A 33 -8.01 -0.13 9.02
CA ARG A 33 -7.04 0.85 9.52
C ARG A 33 -5.59 0.38 9.41
N GLU A 34 -5.37 -0.90 9.62
CA GLU A 34 -4.03 -1.48 9.53
C GLU A 34 -3.55 -1.50 8.09
N ARG A 35 -4.40 -1.96 7.16
CA ARG A 35 -4.11 -1.91 5.73
C ARG A 35 -3.77 -0.49 5.26
N GLN A 36 -4.54 0.51 5.69
CA GLN A 36 -4.25 1.90 5.34
C GLN A 36 -2.91 2.40 5.90
N ARG A 37 -2.54 1.98 7.11
CA ARG A 37 -1.22 2.29 7.67
C ARG A 37 -0.11 1.68 6.81
N TRP A 38 -0.25 0.41 6.43
CA TRP A 38 0.74 -0.26 5.57
C TRP A 38 0.87 0.42 4.20
N VAL A 39 -0.24 0.78 3.56
CA VAL A 39 -0.23 1.53 2.28
C VAL A 39 0.55 2.84 2.43
N ALA A 40 0.32 3.60 3.51
CA ALA A 40 1.02 4.86 3.75
C ALA A 40 2.53 4.66 4.00
N GLU A 41 2.92 3.61 4.72
CA GLU A 41 4.34 3.31 4.97
C GLU A 41 5.06 2.88 3.69
N VAL A 42 4.43 2.06 2.84
CA VAL A 42 4.99 1.68 1.53
C VAL A 42 5.18 2.91 0.65
N ALA A 43 4.18 3.81 0.60
CA ALA A 43 4.29 5.05 -0.16
C ALA A 43 5.50 5.89 0.31
N ARG A 44 5.65 6.08 1.63
CA ARG A 44 6.79 6.82 2.22
C ARG A 44 8.15 6.20 1.90
N ILE A 45 8.25 4.87 1.93
CA ILE A 45 9.50 4.18 1.59
C ILE A 45 9.83 4.40 0.10
N ASN A 46 8.84 4.23 -0.78
CA ASN A 46 9.01 4.42 -2.21
C ASN A 46 9.38 5.86 -2.59
N GLU A 47 8.74 6.85 -1.96
CA GLU A 47 9.09 8.27 -2.12
C GLU A 47 10.57 8.50 -1.78
N ARG A 48 11.01 8.06 -0.60
CA ARG A 48 12.41 8.22 -0.17
C ARG A 48 13.39 7.49 -1.08
N LEU A 49 13.06 6.30 -1.58
CA LEU A 49 13.91 5.55 -2.50
C LEU A 49 14.03 6.24 -3.86
N ASN A 50 12.92 6.79 -4.37
CA ASN A 50 12.91 7.54 -5.61
C ASN A 50 13.70 8.85 -5.49
N GLU A 51 13.59 9.56 -4.36
CA GLU A 51 14.41 10.76 -4.09
C GLU A 51 15.91 10.43 -4.05
N GLN A 52 16.30 9.33 -3.41
CA GLN A 52 17.70 8.88 -3.32
C GLN A 52 18.23 8.33 -4.65
N GLY A 53 17.39 7.65 -5.43
CA GLY A 53 17.75 7.09 -6.74
C GLY A 53 17.82 8.17 -7.83
N GLY A 54 16.98 9.20 -7.73
CA GLY A 54 17.01 10.38 -8.60
C GLY A 54 18.22 11.27 -8.35
N ALA A 55 18.69 11.37 -7.10
CA ALA A 55 19.90 12.12 -6.74
C ALA A 55 21.22 11.46 -7.19
N ARG A 56 21.16 10.19 -7.64
CA ARG A 56 22.33 9.44 -8.16
C ARG A 56 22.39 9.40 -9.70
N ARG A 57 21.49 10.10 -10.40
CA ARG A 57 21.46 10.18 -11.87
C ARG A 57 21.89 11.55 -12.38
#